data_AF-G9N5N6-F1
#
_entry.id   AF-G9N5N6-F1
#
_cell.length_a   1.000
_cell.length_b   1.000
_cell.length_c   1.000
_cell.angle_alpha   90.00
_cell.angle_beta   90.00
_cell.angle_gamma   90.00
#
_symmetry.space_group_name_H-M   'P 1'
#
loop_
_entity.id
_entity.type
_entity.pdbx_description
1 polymer ?
#
loop_
_entity_poly.entity_id
_entity_poly.type
_entity_poly.pdbx_seq_one_letter_code
_entity_poly.pdbx_strand_id
1 'polypeptide(L)'
;GCVTPDFLADHVGPLNTLAPAAGITALLAYYWIAVDSTAGITVLCIFYGSFSYGFVSLPPVVMTALTKDLRDLGTRLGMFFAVASIALLIGTPIGGAILTSTNSYLGVQIFCGSCLAICFLITCSTRFLRSGISLRYQT
;
A
#
# COMPACT_ATOMS: atom_id res chain seq x y z
N GLY A 1 2.67 -8.23 16.91
CA GLY A 1 1.25 -7.93 16.61
C GLY A 1 1.24 -6.91 15.50
N CYS A 2 0.47 -7.02 14.42
CA CYS A 2 -0.80 -7.70 14.18
C CYS A 2 -0.62 -8.98 13.33
N VAL A 3 -1.07 -10.12 13.86
CA VAL A 3 -0.86 -11.47 13.26
C VAL A 3 -2.02 -11.85 12.32
N THR A 4 -3.12 -11.07 12.29
CA THR A 4 -4.37 -11.43 11.61
C THR A 4 -4.35 -11.38 10.08
N PRO A 5 -3.72 -10.39 9.40
CA PRO A 5 -3.66 -10.40 7.93
C PRO A 5 -2.52 -11.26 7.37
N ASP A 6 -1.46 -11.50 8.15
CA ASP A 6 -0.30 -12.33 7.75
C ASP A 6 -0.66 -13.82 7.75
N PHE A 7 -1.43 -14.29 8.74
CA PHE A 7 -1.88 -15.68 8.82
C PHE A 7 -2.81 -16.08 7.66
N LEU A 8 -3.53 -15.11 7.09
CA LEU A 8 -4.36 -15.32 5.89
C LEU A 8 -3.55 -15.15 4.60
N ALA A 9 -2.40 -14.46 4.65
CA ALA A 9 -1.48 -14.30 3.52
C ALA A 9 -0.63 -15.55 3.27
N ASP A 10 -0.27 -16.28 4.32
CA ASP A 10 0.47 -17.54 4.22
C ASP A 10 -0.29 -18.64 3.45
N HIS A 11 -1.63 -18.59 3.42
CA HIS A 11 -2.42 -19.65 2.79
C HIS A 11 -2.76 -19.41 1.31
N VAL A 12 -2.67 -18.18 0.80
CA VAL A 12 -3.18 -17.82 -0.55
C VAL A 12 -2.10 -17.24 -1.46
N GLY A 13 -0.89 -17.03 -0.93
CA GLY A 13 0.25 -16.49 -1.64
C GLY A 13 0.35 -14.97 -1.49
N PRO A 14 1.57 -14.43 -1.29
CA PRO A 14 1.80 -13.02 -0.94
C PRO A 14 1.30 -12.06 -2.02
N LEU A 15 1.34 -12.48 -3.28
CA LEU A 15 0.70 -11.74 -4.36
C LEU A 15 -0.81 -11.67 -4.11
N ASN A 16 -1.50 -12.80 -3.87
CA ASN A 16 -2.96 -12.87 -3.80
C ASN A 16 -3.60 -11.95 -2.76
N THR A 17 -2.90 -11.74 -1.65
CA THR A 17 -3.34 -10.89 -0.54
C THR A 17 -3.04 -9.41 -0.76
N LEU A 18 -1.99 -9.06 -1.51
CA LEU A 18 -1.60 -7.66 -1.74
C LEU A 18 -2.66 -6.85 -2.51
N ALA A 19 -3.38 -7.47 -3.45
CA ALA A 19 -4.36 -6.77 -4.29
C ALA A 19 -5.65 -6.39 -3.56
N PRO A 20 -6.34 -7.31 -2.84
CA PRO A 20 -7.49 -6.92 -2.03
C PRO A 20 -7.06 -5.98 -0.89
N ALA A 21 -5.88 -6.16 -0.30
CA ALA A 21 -5.36 -5.25 0.73
C ALA A 21 -5.15 -3.82 0.20
N ALA A 22 -4.52 -3.66 -0.98
CA ALA A 22 -4.33 -2.36 -1.63
C ALA A 22 -5.67 -1.70 -2.03
N GLY A 23 -6.67 -2.49 -2.42
CA GLY A 23 -8.00 -1.97 -2.73
C GLY A 23 -8.74 -1.48 -1.50
N ILE A 24 -8.66 -2.22 -0.39
CA ILE A 24 -9.26 -1.85 0.88
C ILE A 24 -8.58 -0.59 1.46
N THR A 25 -7.25 -0.48 1.38
CA THR A 25 -6.54 0.73 1.83
C THR A 25 -6.86 1.96 0.98
N ALA A 26 -6.96 1.82 -0.34
CA ALA A 26 -7.36 2.91 -1.23
C ALA A 26 -8.81 3.36 -0.94
N LEU A 27 -9.74 2.42 -0.76
CA LEU A 27 -11.12 2.73 -0.38
C LEU A 27 -11.21 3.43 0.97
N LEU A 28 -10.43 2.97 1.97
CA LEU A 28 -10.38 3.62 3.27
C LEU A 28 -9.83 5.05 3.22
N ALA A 29 -8.88 5.32 2.33
CA ALA A 29 -8.35 6.67 2.13
C ALA A 29 -9.37 7.62 1.50
N TYR A 30 -10.22 7.14 0.59
CA TYR A 30 -11.35 7.93 0.10
C TYR A 30 -12.47 8.06 1.15
N TYR A 31 -12.68 7.03 1.96
CA TYR A 31 -13.62 7.07 3.08
C TYR A 31 -13.23 8.13 4.13
N TRP A 32 -11.92 8.41 4.29
CA TRP A 32 -11.43 9.51 5.15
C TRP A 32 -12.03 10.86 4.76
N ILE A 33 -12.24 11.11 3.46
CA ILE A 33 -12.79 12.38 2.96
C ILE A 33 -14.26 12.57 3.39
N ALA A 34 -15.00 11.48 3.60
CA ALA A 34 -16.42 11.52 3.91
C ALA A 34 -16.74 11.49 5.42
N VAL A 35 -15.74 11.30 6.28
CA VAL A 35 -15.93 11.11 7.72
C VAL A 35 -15.42 12.30 8.51
N ASP A 36 -16.35 13.12 8.98
CA ASP A 36 -16.09 14.24 9.90
C ASP A 36 -16.35 13.90 11.38
N SER A 37 -16.67 12.63 11.69
CA SER A 37 -16.98 12.18 13.06
C SER A 37 -15.77 11.55 13.76
N THR A 38 -15.50 11.95 15.01
CA THR A 38 -14.42 11.41 15.86
C THR A 38 -14.44 9.89 15.99
N ALA A 39 -15.63 9.30 16.11
CA ALA A 39 -15.80 7.85 16.18
C ALA A 39 -15.43 7.18 14.85
N GLY A 40 -15.83 7.79 13.73
CA GLY A 40 -15.51 7.28 12.39
C GLY A 40 -14.02 7.33 12.08
N ILE A 41 -13.33 8.42 12.46
CA ILE A 41 -11.87 8.56 12.28
C ILE A 41 -11.11 7.50 13.09
N THR A 42 -11.57 7.21 14.32
CA THR A 42 -10.91 6.21 15.18
C THR A 42 -11.00 4.81 14.59
N VAL A 43 -12.18 4.41 14.13
CA VAL A 43 -12.39 3.12 13.45
C VAL A 43 -11.57 3.06 12.16
N LEU A 44 -11.55 4.14 11.39
CA LEU A 44 -10.75 4.25 10.18
C LEU A 44 -9.26 4.05 10.48
N CYS A 45 -8.70 4.72 11.49
CA CYS A 45 -7.30 4.55 11.89
C CYS A 45 -6.95 3.10 12.26
N ILE A 46 -7.85 2.39 12.97
CA ILE A 46 -7.63 0.98 13.36
C ILE A 46 -7.55 0.08 12.12
N PHE A 47 -8.52 0.22 11.21
CA PHE A 47 -8.55 -0.58 9.98
C PHE A 47 -7.41 -0.17 9.04
N TYR A 48 -7.22 1.12 8.78
CA TYR A 48 -6.16 1.63 7.92
C TYR A 48 -4.77 1.24 8.43
N GLY A 49 -4.52 1.33 9.73
CA GLY A 49 -3.26 0.90 10.34
C GLY A 49 -3.00 -0.59 10.15
N SER A 50 -4.04 -1.43 10.32
CA SER A 50 -3.93 -2.88 10.14
C SER A 50 -3.63 -3.27 8.69
N PHE A 51 -4.31 -2.67 7.72
CA PHE A 51 -4.12 -2.98 6.30
C PHE A 51 -2.85 -2.35 5.71
N SER A 52 -2.53 -1.11 6.09
CA SER A 52 -1.32 -0.42 5.66
C SER A 52 -0.05 -1.11 6.16
N TYR A 53 -0.09 -1.68 7.37
CA TYR A 53 1.00 -2.50 7.89
C TYR A 53 1.30 -3.71 6.99
N GLY A 54 0.26 -4.41 6.53
CA GLY A 54 0.42 -5.48 5.54
C GLY A 54 1.09 -4.97 4.27
N PHE A 55 0.64 -3.85 3.72
CA PHE A 55 1.22 -3.27 2.51
C PHE A 55 2.72 -2.94 2.65
N VAL A 56 3.19 -2.53 3.84
CA VAL A 56 4.62 -2.25 4.08
C VAL A 56 5.44 -3.52 4.33
N SER A 57 4.82 -4.58 4.89
CA SER A 57 5.47 -5.87 5.15
C SER A 57 5.65 -6.74 3.89
N LEU A 58 4.75 -6.62 2.91
CA LEU A 58 4.78 -7.49 1.72
C LEU A 58 5.92 -7.23 0.71
N PRO A 59 6.39 -6.00 0.43
CA PRO A 59 7.48 -5.74 -0.51
C PRO A 59 8.76 -6.55 -0.24
N PRO A 60 9.30 -6.64 1.00
CA PRO A 60 10.44 -7.51 1.27
C PRO A 60 10.13 -8.99 1.00
N VAL A 61 8.94 -9.49 1.35
CA VAL A 61 8.51 -10.87 1.11
C VAL A 61 8.37 -11.20 -0.38
N VAL A 62 7.84 -10.28 -1.18
CA VAL A 62 7.76 -10.45 -2.64
C VAL A 62 9.16 -10.43 -3.27
N MET A 63 10.06 -9.57 -2.77
CA MET A 63 11.44 -9.52 -3.25
C MET A 63 12.23 -10.78 -2.88
N THR A 64 12.03 -11.35 -1.68
CA THR A 64 12.64 -12.62 -1.30
C THR A 64 12.12 -13.78 -2.16
N ALA A 65 10.81 -13.82 -2.42
CA ALA A 65 10.19 -14.85 -3.26
C ALA A 65 10.61 -14.76 -4.74
N LEU A 66 10.90 -13.57 -5.25
CA LEU A 66 11.28 -13.36 -6.65
C LEU A 66 12.80 -13.52 -6.89
N THR A 67 13.61 -13.44 -5.83
CA THR A 67 15.07 -13.50 -5.93
C THR A 67 15.55 -14.92 -5.67
N LYS A 68 16.03 -15.62 -6.73
CA LYS A 68 16.63 -16.95 -6.61
C LYS A 68 17.96 -16.97 -5.84
N ASP A 69 18.74 -15.90 -5.93
CA ASP A 69 20.04 -15.74 -5.25
C ASP A 69 19.98 -14.69 -4.15
N LEU A 70 20.02 -15.14 -2.89
CA LEU A 70 19.98 -14.28 -1.69
C LEU A 70 21.09 -13.20 -1.64
N ARG A 71 22.14 -13.34 -2.45
CA ARG A 71 23.24 -12.38 -2.57
C ARG A 71 22.80 -11.02 -3.15
N ASP A 72 21.82 -11.02 -4.05
CA ASP A 72 21.32 -9.80 -4.70
C ASP A 72 20.09 -9.20 -4.00
N LEU A 73 19.55 -9.90 -3.00
CA LEU A 73 18.35 -9.49 -2.26
C LEU A 73 18.56 -8.13 -1.58
N GLY A 74 19.72 -7.94 -0.93
CA GLY A 74 20.07 -6.69 -0.27
C GLY A 74 20.11 -5.50 -1.24
N THR A 75 20.67 -5.69 -2.44
CA THR A 75 20.75 -4.66 -3.48
C THR A 75 19.35 -4.28 -3.99
N ARG A 76 18.48 -5.26 -4.23
CA ARG A 76 17.09 -5.03 -4.68
C ARG A 76 16.25 -4.32 -3.63
N LEU A 77 16.39 -4.74 -2.38
CA LEU A 77 15.72 -4.11 -1.25
C LEU A 77 16.21 -2.67 -1.05
N GLY A 78 17.52 -2.44 -1.16
CA GLY A 78 18.13 -1.12 -1.09
C GLY A 78 17.62 -0.16 -2.18
N MET A 79 17.48 -0.63 -3.42
CA MET A 79 16.90 0.16 -4.50
C MET A 79 15.45 0.56 -4.21
N PHE A 80 14.63 -0.35 -3.67
CA PHE A 80 13.24 -0.04 -3.29
C PHE A 80 13.17 1.04 -2.19
N PHE A 81 13.95 0.88 -1.12
CA PHE A 81 13.96 1.85 -0.02
C PHE A 81 14.56 3.20 -0.43
N ALA A 82 15.52 3.23 -1.34
CA ALA A 82 16.07 4.47 -1.89
C ALA A 82 15.02 5.28 -2.67
N VAL A 83 14.19 4.61 -3.47
CA VAL A 83 13.07 5.29 -4.18
C VAL A 83 12.00 5.73 -3.18
N ALA A 84 11.68 4.89 -2.19
CA ALA A 84 10.68 5.21 -1.17
C ALA A 84 11.09 6.43 -0.33
N SER A 85 12.37 6.58 0.03
CA SER A 85 12.86 7.72 0.80
C SER A 85 12.76 9.04 0.02
N ILE A 86 13.09 9.02 -1.28
CA ILE A 86 12.93 10.19 -2.16
C ILE A 86 11.44 10.57 -2.27
N ALA A 87 10.56 9.58 -2.44
CA ALA A 87 9.12 9.83 -2.50
C ALA A 87 8.58 10.45 -1.20
N LEU A 88 9.01 9.97 -0.04
CA LEU A 88 8.63 10.54 1.28
C LEU A 88 9.16 11.97 1.46
N LEU A 89 10.40 12.22 1.03
CA LEU A 89 11.03 13.53 1.11
C LEU A 89 10.27 14.57 0.26
N ILE A 90 9.79 14.18 -0.92
CA ILE A 90 9.05 15.07 -1.83
C ILE A 90 7.56 15.17 -1.44
N GLY A 91 6.96 14.10 -0.92
CA GLY A 91 5.54 14.08 -0.54
C GLY A 91 5.20 15.04 0.61
N THR A 92 6.09 15.16 1.59
CA THR A 92 5.91 16.05 2.76
C THR A 92 5.77 17.53 2.39
N PRO A 93 6.67 18.15 1.60
CA PRO A 93 6.51 19.54 1.16
C PRO A 93 5.36 19.75 0.19
N ILE A 94 5.01 18.76 -0.66
CA ILE A 94 3.83 18.86 -1.54
C ILE A 94 2.56 18.94 -0.70
N GLY A 95 2.39 18.06 0.28
CA GLY A 95 1.24 18.11 1.20
C GLY A 95 1.16 19.43 1.96
N GLY A 96 2.29 19.94 2.45
CA GLY A 96 2.38 21.24 3.13
C GLY A 96 2.05 22.42 2.23
N ALA A 97 2.51 22.41 0.97
CA ALA A 97 2.20 23.44 -0.02
C ALA A 97 0.70 23.45 -0.37
N ILE A 98 0.09 22.27 -0.58
CA ILE A 98 -1.34 22.13 -0.86
C ILE A 98 -2.19 22.66 0.30
N LEU A 99 -1.79 22.36 1.55
CA LEU A 99 -2.45 22.86 2.75
C LEU A 99 -2.37 24.40 2.85
N THR A 100 -1.19 24.96 2.58
CA THR A 100 -0.94 26.40 2.64
C THR A 100 -1.71 27.17 1.56
N SER A 101 -1.85 26.60 0.36
CA SER A 101 -2.59 27.24 -0.75
C SER A 101 -4.11 27.11 -0.63
N THR A 102 -4.64 25.99 -0.14
CA THR A 102 -6.08 25.72 -0.13
C THR A 102 -6.74 26.14 1.19
N ASN A 103 -5.97 26.35 2.27
CA ASN A 103 -6.46 26.56 3.65
C ASN A 103 -7.47 25.50 4.13
N SER A 104 -7.51 24.34 3.46
CA SER A 104 -8.46 23.27 3.70
C SER A 104 -7.76 21.93 3.59
N TYR A 105 -8.10 21.02 4.51
CA TYR A 105 -7.58 19.65 4.55
C TYR A 105 -8.06 18.80 3.37
N LEU A 106 -9.14 19.23 2.69
CA LEU A 106 -9.73 18.51 1.57
C LEU A 106 -8.72 18.32 0.43
N GLY A 107 -7.89 19.34 0.13
CA GLY A 107 -6.86 19.24 -0.90
C GLY A 107 -5.79 18.20 -0.60
N VAL A 108 -5.35 18.12 0.67
CA VAL A 108 -4.37 17.12 1.12
C VAL A 108 -4.97 15.71 1.10
N GLN A 109 -6.24 15.57 1.52
CA GLN A 109 -6.92 14.28 1.50
C GLN A 109 -7.10 13.74 0.07
N ILE A 110 -7.48 14.59 -0.90
CA ILE A 110 -7.58 14.19 -2.31
C ILE A 110 -6.21 13.80 -2.86
N PHE A 111 -5.15 14.56 -2.54
CA PHE A 111 -3.79 14.21 -2.95
C PHE A 111 -3.38 12.83 -2.43
N CYS A 112 -3.55 12.58 -1.12
CA CYS A 112 -3.28 11.27 -0.52
C CYS A 112 -4.12 10.15 -1.16
N GLY A 113 -5.42 10.39 -1.36
CA GLY A 113 -6.33 9.44 -2.02
C GLY A 113 -5.89 9.11 -3.45
N SER A 114 -5.46 10.12 -4.23
CA SER A 114 -4.98 9.93 -5.60
C SER A 114 -3.67 9.12 -5.67
N CYS A 115 -2.73 9.35 -4.75
CA CYS A 115 -1.51 8.56 -4.67
C CYS A 115 -1.80 7.09 -4.34
N LEU A 116 -2.72 6.83 -3.41
CA LEU A 116 -3.14 5.48 -3.06
C LEU A 116 -3.93 4.81 -4.17
N ALA A 117 -4.75 5.55 -4.92
CA ALA A 117 -5.44 5.05 -6.11
C ALA A 117 -4.45 4.64 -7.21
N ILE A 118 -3.44 5.47 -7.49
CA ILE A 118 -2.37 5.14 -8.45
C ILE A 118 -1.61 3.90 -7.98
N CYS A 119 -1.29 3.81 -6.69
CA CYS A 119 -0.65 2.63 -6.12
C CYS A 119 -1.50 1.38 -6.33
N PHE A 120 -2.80 1.45 -6.03
CA PHE A 120 -3.74 0.37 -6.29
C PHE A 120 -3.80 -0.02 -7.76
N LEU A 121 -3.85 0.96 -8.68
CA LEU A 121 -3.86 0.69 -10.13
C LEU A 121 -2.57 -0.02 -10.59
N ILE A 122 -1.40 0.37 -10.07
CA ILE A 122 -0.12 -0.27 -10.39
C ILE A 122 -0.09 -1.71 -9.83
N THR A 123 -0.52 -1.91 -8.59
CA THR A 123 -0.61 -3.24 -7.97
C THR A 123 -1.64 -4.12 -8.69
N CYS A 124 -2.75 -3.55 -9.13
CA CYS A 124 -3.78 -4.23 -9.91
C CYS A 124 -3.23 -4.61 -11.30
N SER A 125 -2.55 -3.69 -11.98
CA SER A 125 -1.95 -3.92 -13.31
C SER A 125 -0.86 -4.99 -13.26
N THR A 126 0.00 -4.97 -12.25
CA THR A 126 1.03 -6.01 -12.05
C THR A 126 0.41 -7.37 -11.76
N ARG A 127 -0.75 -7.42 -11.08
CA ARG A 127 -1.54 -8.65 -10.98
C ARG A 127 -2.13 -9.08 -12.31
N PHE A 128 -2.75 -8.19 -13.06
CA PHE A 128 -3.30 -8.53 -14.37
C PHE A 128 -2.23 -9.05 -15.33
N LEU A 129 -1.04 -8.45 -15.34
CA LEU A 129 0.09 -8.90 -16.15
C LEU A 129 0.70 -10.23 -15.66
N ARG A 130 0.78 -10.48 -14.35
CA ARG A 130 1.37 -11.71 -13.82
C ARG A 130 0.40 -12.89 -13.69
N SER A 131 -0.89 -12.61 -13.51
CA SER A 131 -1.94 -13.59 -13.21
C SER A 131 -2.76 -13.98 -14.45
N GLY A 132 -2.32 -13.65 -15.67
CA GLY A 132 -3.09 -13.77 -16.90
C GLY A 132 -4.07 -14.94 -16.91
N ILE A 133 -5.38 -14.67 -16.78
CA ILE A 133 -6.56 -15.57 -16.85
C ILE A 133 -6.52 -16.89 -16.03
N SER A 134 -5.40 -17.30 -15.45
CA SER A 134 -5.23 -18.62 -14.85
C SER A 134 -4.92 -18.54 -13.37
N LEU A 135 -5.92 -18.92 -12.60
CA LEU A 135 -5.94 -19.10 -11.15
C LEU A 135 -5.28 -20.45 -10.79
N ARG A 136 -4.04 -20.68 -11.20
CA ARG A 136 -3.31 -21.91 -10.84
C ARG A 136 -1.81 -21.73 -10.84
N TYR A 137 -1.22 -21.76 -9.65
CA TYR A 137 0.17 -22.16 -9.47
C TYR A 137 0.16 -23.47 -8.67
N GLN A 138 0.51 -24.57 -9.33
CA GLN A 138 0.83 -25.84 -8.68
C GLN A 138 2.19 -25.70 -7.99
N THR A 139 2.22 -26.11 -6.72
CA THR A 139 3.33 -26.66 -5.93
C THR A 139 4.76 -26.41 -6.41
#